data_AF-A0A803MCP1-F1
#
_entry.id   AF-A0A803MCP1-F1
#
_cell.length_a   1.000
_cell.length_b   1.000
_cell.length_c   1.000
_cell.angle_alpha   90.00
_cell.angle_beta   90.00
_cell.angle_gamma   90.00
#
_symmetry.space_group_name_H-M   'P 1'
#
loop_
_entity.id
_entity.type
_entity.pdbx_description
1 polymer ?
#
loop_
_entity_poly.entity_id
_entity_poly.type
_entity_poly.pdbx_seq_one_letter_code
_entity_poly.pdbx_strand_id
1 'polypeptide(L)'
;MSETNLIVMVPNPAMGHLPSTVELAKLLVEQDQRISILLVILHSPIFSPSKAIEAHIESQSRENDLNRITFVTLPPFSTPDHTSPNFFSTIIETQKPLIMKAIKDRGIKPAAFVLDMLYLSMIDVASELDVPSYFYFTSGAKLLSLLKAPP
;
A
#
# COMPACT_ATOMS: atom_id res chain seq x y z
N MET A 1 -16.42 -22.70 3.55
CA MET A 1 -16.06 -21.27 3.61
C MET A 1 -15.60 -20.89 2.23
N SER A 2 -16.17 -19.86 1.60
CA SER A 2 -15.67 -19.40 0.30
C SER A 2 -14.24 -18.91 0.46
N GLU A 3 -13.33 -19.30 -0.45
CA GLU A 3 -11.99 -18.72 -0.48
C GLU A 3 -12.09 -17.21 -0.70
N THR A 4 -11.50 -16.44 0.20
CA THR A 4 -11.46 -14.98 0.12
C THR A 4 -10.22 -14.56 -0.67
N ASN A 5 -10.41 -13.73 -1.69
CA ASN A 5 -9.35 -13.15 -2.49
C ASN A 5 -8.72 -11.97 -1.73
N LEU A 6 -7.53 -12.20 -1.16
CA LEU A 6 -6.76 -11.16 -0.50
C LEU A 6 -6.11 -10.23 -1.53
N ILE A 7 -6.44 -8.95 -1.48
CA ILE A 7 -5.75 -7.89 -2.22
C ILE A 7 -4.85 -7.14 -1.24
N VAL A 8 -3.57 -7.04 -1.59
CA VAL A 8 -2.60 -6.25 -0.83
C VAL A 8 -2.52 -4.85 -1.42
N MET A 9 -2.80 -3.84 -0.62
CA MET A 9 -2.70 -2.44 -1.01
C MET A 9 -1.53 -1.78 -0.28
N VAL A 10 -0.66 -1.10 -1.02
CA VAL A 10 0.50 -0.39 -0.47
C VAL A 10 0.38 1.11 -0.77
N PRO A 11 -0.38 1.87 0.04
CA PRO A 11 -0.56 3.30 -0.16
C PRO A 11 0.66 4.09 0.31
N ASN A 12 0.91 5.26 -0.30
CA ASN A 12 1.78 6.25 0.32
C ASN A 12 1.10 6.81 1.58
N PRO A 13 1.78 6.88 2.75
CA PRO A 13 1.21 7.33 4.03
C PRO A 13 1.08 8.87 4.12
N ALA A 14 0.71 9.52 3.01
CA ALA A 14 0.52 10.97 2.91
C ALA A 14 -0.95 11.35 2.69
N MET A 15 -1.25 12.62 2.97
CA MET A 15 -2.57 13.21 2.70
C MET A 15 -2.92 13.12 1.22
N GLY A 16 -4.17 12.80 0.91
CA GLY A 16 -4.64 12.59 -0.47
C GLY A 16 -4.28 11.23 -1.07
N HIS A 17 -3.28 10.53 -0.53
CA HIS A 17 -2.93 9.17 -0.97
C HIS A 17 -3.63 8.12 -0.12
N LEU A 18 -3.26 7.99 1.15
CA LEU A 18 -3.77 6.94 2.03
C LEU A 18 -5.29 6.99 2.21
N PRO A 19 -5.93 8.14 2.53
CA PRO A 19 -7.39 8.18 2.66
C PRO A 19 -8.11 7.75 1.37
N SER A 20 -7.60 8.16 0.20
CA SER A 20 -8.18 7.78 -1.09
C SER A 20 -8.09 6.28 -1.34
N THR A 21 -6.96 5.65 -0.98
CA THR A 21 -6.79 4.19 -1.09
C THR A 21 -7.68 3.44 -0.10
N VAL A 22 -7.93 3.98 1.09
CA VAL A 22 -8.89 3.41 2.06
C VAL A 22 -10.31 3.43 1.50
N GLU A 23 -10.73 4.52 0.86
CA GLU A 23 -12.05 4.58 0.22
C GLU A 23 -12.15 3.60 -0.96
N LEU A 24 -11.08 3.45 -1.76
CA LEU A 24 -11.03 2.40 -2.78
C LEU A 24 -11.17 1.00 -2.17
N ALA A 25 -10.49 0.73 -1.05
CA ALA A 25 -10.58 -0.54 -0.34
C ALA A 25 -12.03 -0.84 0.09
N LYS A 26 -12.71 0.14 0.69
CA LYS A 26 -14.13 0.06 1.10
C LYS A 26 -15.04 -0.28 -0.08
N LEU A 27 -14.90 0.45 -1.17
CA LEU A 27 -15.69 0.21 -2.38
C LEU A 27 -15.49 -1.23 -2.90
N LEU A 28 -14.26 -1.73 -2.95
CA LEU A 28 -14.00 -3.10 -3.43
C LEU A 28 -14.62 -4.16 -2.52
N VAL A 29 -14.54 -4.01 -1.20
CA VAL A 29 -15.13 -4.97 -0.28
C VAL A 29 -16.65 -4.90 -0.28
N GLU A 30 -17.26 -3.73 -0.47
CA GLU A 30 -18.71 -3.58 -0.59
C GLU A 30 -19.25 -4.25 -1.86
N GLN A 31 -18.53 -4.13 -2.98
CA GLN A 31 -18.95 -4.67 -4.28
C GLN A 31 -18.82 -6.20 -4.37
N ASP A 32 -17.84 -6.81 -3.70
CA ASP A 32 -17.65 -8.27 -3.72
C ASP A 32 -17.29 -8.81 -2.32
N GLN A 33 -18.16 -9.66 -1.78
CA GLN A 33 -18.00 -10.28 -0.47
C GLN A 33 -16.82 -11.27 -0.40
N ARG A 34 -16.30 -11.70 -1.56
CA ARG A 34 -15.11 -12.56 -1.66
C ARG A 34 -13.82 -11.77 -1.57
N ILE A 35 -13.83 -10.44 -1.58
CA ILE A 35 -12.62 -9.63 -1.46
C ILE A 35 -12.32 -9.32 0.00
N SER A 36 -11.06 -9.49 0.39
CA SER A 36 -10.48 -8.90 1.59
C SER A 36 -9.27 -8.05 1.22
N ILE A 37 -8.98 -7.06 2.05
CA ILE A 37 -7.92 -6.08 1.83
C ILE A 37 -6.93 -6.14 2.99
N LEU A 38 -5.65 -6.11 2.64
CA LEU A 38 -4.54 -5.79 3.55
C LEU A 38 -3.91 -4.48 3.12
N LEU A 39 -4.08 -3.42 3.91
CA LEU A 39 -3.38 -2.15 3.75
C LEU A 39 -2.04 -2.22 4.49
N VAL A 40 -0.95 -2.24 3.72
CA VAL A 40 0.42 -2.25 4.26
C VAL A 40 0.95 -0.82 4.29
N ILE A 41 1.03 -0.27 5.50
CA ILE A 41 1.49 1.10 5.72
C ILE A 41 3.00 1.08 5.91
N LEU A 42 3.68 1.65 4.93
CA LEU A 42 5.13 1.82 4.97
C LEU A 42 5.50 2.83 6.05
N HIS A 43 6.52 2.52 6.84
CA HIS A 43 7.14 3.54 7.67
C HIS A 43 7.93 4.47 6.74
N SER A 44 7.89 5.77 6.91
CA SER A 44 8.88 6.62 6.26
C SER A 44 9.28 7.68 7.25
N PRO A 45 10.57 7.87 7.52
CA PRO A 45 10.99 8.91 8.43
C PRO A 45 11.00 10.32 7.80
N ILE A 46 10.86 10.44 6.48
CA ILE A 46 10.54 11.72 5.81
C ILE A 46 9.03 11.93 5.72
N PHE A 47 8.27 10.86 5.48
CA PHE A 47 6.80 10.89 5.41
C PHE A 47 6.19 10.19 6.61
N SER A 48 6.71 10.48 7.82
CA SER A 48 6.12 9.90 9.03
C SER A 48 4.65 10.25 8.98
N PRO A 49 3.74 9.27 9.04
CA PRO A 49 2.33 9.54 8.91
C PRO A 49 2.01 10.66 9.90
N SER A 50 1.50 11.78 9.38
CA SER A 50 1.16 12.89 10.25
C SER A 50 0.21 12.37 11.34
N LYS A 51 0.16 13.01 12.51
CA LYS A 51 -0.81 12.62 13.55
C LYS A 51 -2.23 12.46 13.01
N ALA A 52 -2.60 13.22 11.98
CA ALA A 52 -3.88 13.09 11.28
C ALA A 52 -4.00 11.78 10.49
N ILE A 53 -2.93 11.32 9.82
CA ILE A 53 -2.91 10.02 9.13
C ILE A 53 -2.92 8.87 10.13
N GLU A 54 -2.16 8.96 11.21
CA GLU A 54 -2.20 7.95 12.29
C GLU A 54 -3.61 7.85 12.90
N ALA A 55 -4.21 8.98 13.27
CA ALA A 55 -5.58 9.03 13.77
C ALA A 55 -6.60 8.50 12.76
N HIS A 56 -6.40 8.78 11.46
CA HIS A 56 -7.23 8.23 10.40
C HIS A 56 -7.11 6.70 10.34
N ILE A 57 -5.90 6.14 10.33
CA ILE A 57 -5.70 4.68 10.35
C ILE A 57 -6.37 4.07 11.58
N GLU A 58 -6.22 4.68 12.77
CA GLU A 58 -6.85 4.20 14.00
C GLU A 58 -8.38 4.23 13.93
N SER A 59 -8.98 5.34 13.48
CA SER A 59 -10.44 5.45 13.29
C SER A 59 -10.94 4.40 12.30
N GLN A 60 -10.30 4.27 11.15
CA GLN A 60 -10.70 3.33 10.10
C GLN A 60 -10.50 1.87 10.51
N SER A 61 -9.50 1.59 11.34
CA SER A 61 -9.31 0.25 11.92
C SER A 61 -10.42 -0.12 12.92
N ARG A 62 -10.99 0.87 13.63
CA ARG A 62 -12.10 0.67 14.58
C ARG A 62 -13.46 0.58 13.91
N GLU A 63 -13.68 1.37 12.86
CA GLU A 63 -14.92 1.46 12.08
C GLU A 63 -15.07 0.33 11.04
N ASN A 64 -14.13 -0.60 10.97
CA ASN A 64 -14.14 -1.69 9.99
C ASN A 64 -15.17 -2.77 10.34
N ASP A 65 -16.45 -2.43 10.20
CA ASP A 65 -17.61 -3.28 10.49
C ASP A 65 -17.59 -4.60 9.70
N LEU A 66 -16.93 -4.61 8.54
CA LEU A 66 -16.89 -5.75 7.64
C LEU A 66 -15.81 -6.78 8.01
N ASN A 67 -14.89 -6.47 8.94
CA ASN A 67 -13.73 -7.32 9.29
C ASN A 67 -12.87 -7.79 8.10
N ARG A 68 -13.03 -7.17 6.93
CA ARG A 68 -12.37 -7.57 5.67
C ARG A 68 -11.28 -6.61 5.23
N ILE A 69 -11.15 -5.44 5.86
CA ILE A 69 -10.03 -4.51 5.65
C ILE A 69 -9.11 -4.60 6.87
N THR A 70 -7.85 -4.96 6.69
CA THR A 70 -6.87 -4.99 7.79
C THR A 70 -5.74 -4.04 7.51
N PHE A 71 -5.29 -3.34 8.55
CA PHE A 71 -4.15 -2.43 8.47
C PHE A 71 -2.94 -3.10 9.12
N VAL A 72 -1.77 -2.99 8.49
CA VAL A 72 -0.49 -3.37 9.07
C VAL A 72 0.53 -2.28 8.85
N THR A 73 1.04 -1.72 9.94
CA THR A 73 2.14 -0.74 9.88
C THR A 73 3.45 -1.50 10.01
N LEU A 74 4.35 -1.32 9.04
CA LEU A 74 5.67 -1.95 9.08
C LEU A 74 6.53 -1.33 10.19
N PRO A 75 7.45 -2.10 10.78
CA PRO A 75 8.31 -1.59 11.84
C PRO A 75 9.18 -0.42 11.34
N PRO A 76 9.57 0.49 12.24
CA PRO A 76 10.54 1.53 11.92
C PRO A 76 11.88 0.94 11.45
N PHE A 77 12.59 1.69 10.62
CA PHE A 77 13.93 1.35 10.15
C PHE A 77 14.82 2.59 10.20
N SER A 78 16.13 2.41 10.19
CA SER A 78 17.07 3.52 10.16
C SER A 78 16.89 4.35 8.88
N THR A 79 16.61 5.64 9.07
CA THR A 79 16.65 6.67 8.01
C THR A 79 17.93 6.56 7.19
N PRO A 80 17.86 6.31 5.87
CA PRO A 80 18.98 6.58 4.99
C PRO A 80 19.26 8.08 4.95
N ASP A 81 20.47 8.47 4.54
CA ASP A 81 20.83 9.87 4.37
C ASP A 81 19.91 10.56 3.34
N HIS A 82 19.14 11.55 3.80
CA HIS A 82 18.18 12.31 3.02
C HIS A 82 18.80 13.10 1.86
N THR A 83 20.12 13.33 1.90
CA THR A 83 20.86 14.03 0.82
C THR A 83 21.29 13.09 -0.30
N SER A 84 21.15 11.77 -0.09
CA SER A 84 21.49 10.78 -1.11
C SER A 84 20.54 10.84 -2.31
N PRO A 85 21.03 10.80 -3.55
CA PRO A 85 20.17 10.72 -4.74
C PRO A 85 19.35 9.42 -4.77
N ASN A 86 19.79 8.38 -4.05
CA ASN A 86 19.12 7.10 -3.97
C ASN A 86 18.18 6.98 -2.75
N PHE A 87 17.96 8.07 -2.01
CA PHE A 87 17.23 8.08 -0.75
C PHE A 87 15.86 7.36 -0.84
N PHE A 88 15.05 7.71 -1.84
CA PHE A 88 13.72 7.10 -2.04
C PHE A 88 13.80 5.62 -2.38
N SER A 89 14.69 5.22 -3.30
CA SER A 89 14.88 3.81 -3.64
C SER A 89 15.34 3.00 -2.44
N THR A 90 16.27 3.51 -1.63
CA THR A 90 16.76 2.81 -0.43
C THR A 90 15.66 2.58 0.60
N ILE A 91 14.74 3.53 0.79
CA ILE A 91 13.56 3.31 1.63
C ILE A 91 12.73 2.13 1.13
N ILE A 92 12.40 2.14 -0.17
CA ILE A 92 11.53 1.11 -0.75
C ILE A 92 12.20 -0.27 -0.66
N GLU A 93 13.47 -0.38 -1.05
CA GLU A 93 14.22 -1.63 -1.01
C GLU A 93 14.32 -2.20 0.40
N THR A 94 14.51 -1.35 1.42
CA THR A 94 14.59 -1.78 2.83
C THR A 94 13.27 -2.39 3.32
N GLN A 95 12.14 -2.05 2.69
CA GLN A 95 10.81 -2.48 3.13
C GLN A 95 10.25 -3.66 2.36
N LYS A 96 10.74 -3.95 1.15
CA LYS A 96 10.32 -5.14 0.39
C LYS A 96 10.36 -6.43 1.23
N PRO A 97 11.42 -6.72 2.01
CA PRO A 97 11.45 -7.93 2.85
C PRO A 97 10.41 -7.92 3.97
N LEU A 98 10.09 -6.74 4.52
CA LEU A 98 9.11 -6.60 5.59
C LEU A 98 7.68 -6.83 5.09
N ILE A 99 7.36 -6.34 3.89
CA ILE A 99 6.08 -6.63 3.22
C ILE A 99 5.97 -8.13 2.95
N MET A 100 7.01 -8.72 2.35
CA MET A 100 7.05 -10.14 2.04
C MET A 100 6.81 -10.99 3.29
N LYS A 101 7.43 -10.62 4.42
CA LYS A 101 7.21 -11.26 5.71
C LYS A 101 5.76 -11.10 6.18
N ALA A 102 5.22 -9.88 6.17
CA ALA A 102 3.85 -9.61 6.63
C ALA A 102 2.78 -10.40 5.84
N ILE A 103 3.04 -10.66 4.55
CA ILE A 103 2.20 -11.50 3.68
C ILE A 103 2.38 -12.98 4.04
N LYS A 104 3.62 -13.47 4.13
CA LYS A 104 3.91 -14.87 4.45
C LYS A 104 3.36 -15.27 5.82
N ASP A 105 3.45 -14.39 6.81
CA ASP A 105 2.93 -14.62 8.17
C ASP A 105 1.40 -14.80 8.20
N ARG A 106 0.67 -14.38 7.15
CA ARG A 106 -0.79 -14.63 7.01
C ARG A 106 -1.11 -16.01 6.43
N GLY A 107 -0.15 -16.67 5.78
CA GLY A 107 -0.36 -17.96 5.15
C GLY A 107 -1.33 -17.95 3.96
N ILE A 108 -1.68 -16.77 3.43
CA ILE A 108 -2.60 -16.61 2.29
C ILE A 108 -1.84 -15.98 1.13
N LYS A 109 -1.85 -16.63 -0.05
CA LYS A 109 -1.30 -16.04 -1.27
C LYS A 109 -2.23 -14.90 -1.73
N PRO A 110 -1.72 -13.66 -1.92
CA PRO A 110 -2.52 -12.58 -2.46
C PRO A 110 -3.02 -12.86 -3.87
N ALA A 111 -4.21 -12.37 -4.21
CA ALA A 111 -4.76 -12.42 -5.56
C ALA A 111 -4.25 -11.26 -6.44
N ALA A 112 -3.94 -10.12 -5.84
CA ALA A 112 -3.39 -8.95 -6.54
C ALA A 112 -2.67 -8.00 -5.56
N PHE A 113 -1.81 -7.17 -6.12
CA PHE A 113 -1.29 -5.98 -5.47
C PHE A 113 -1.89 -4.71 -6.08
N VAL A 114 -2.17 -3.71 -5.25
CA VAL A 114 -2.47 -2.34 -5.66
C VAL A 114 -1.42 -1.43 -5.03
N LEU A 115 -0.56 -0.86 -5.87
CA LEU A 115 0.58 -0.06 -5.45
C LEU A 115 0.29 1.42 -5.71
N ASP A 116 0.68 2.27 -4.76
CA ASP A 116 0.73 3.71 -5.01
C ASP A 116 1.72 4.03 -6.15
N MET A 117 1.40 5.05 -6.94
CA MET A 117 2.24 5.56 -8.02
C MET A 117 3.67 5.98 -7.60
N LEU A 118 3.96 6.13 -6.31
CA LEU A 118 5.30 6.43 -5.82
C LEU A 118 6.11 5.17 -5.47
N TYR A 119 5.48 4.00 -5.49
CA TYR A 119 6.06 2.71 -5.09
C TYR A 119 6.14 1.71 -6.24
N LEU A 120 6.37 2.19 -7.48
CA LEU A 120 6.44 1.32 -8.66
C LEU A 120 7.47 0.19 -8.52
N SER A 121 8.61 0.45 -7.89
CA SER A 121 9.65 -0.57 -7.70
C SER A 121 9.22 -1.70 -6.77
N MET A 122 8.08 -1.61 -6.07
CA MET A 122 7.51 -2.73 -5.31
C MET A 122 6.83 -3.80 -6.19
N ILE A 123 6.74 -3.60 -7.51
CA ILE A 123 6.27 -4.63 -8.44
C ILE A 123 7.08 -5.93 -8.33
N ASP A 124 8.35 -5.83 -7.93
CA ASP A 124 9.23 -6.98 -7.73
C ASP A 124 8.67 -7.93 -6.64
N VAL A 125 8.09 -7.39 -5.56
CA VAL A 125 7.51 -8.19 -4.46
C VAL A 125 6.33 -9.02 -4.95
N ALA A 126 5.46 -8.44 -5.78
CA ALA A 126 4.35 -9.15 -6.38
C ALA A 126 4.81 -10.18 -7.42
N SER A 127 5.85 -9.85 -8.18
CA SER A 127 6.46 -10.73 -9.18
C SER A 127 7.10 -11.96 -8.53
N GLU A 128 7.78 -11.80 -7.40
CA GLU A 128 8.32 -12.92 -6.60
C GLU A 128 7.23 -13.87 -6.08
N LEU A 129 6.01 -13.36 -5.89
CA LEU A 129 4.86 -14.16 -5.46
C LEU A 129 4.05 -14.74 -6.63
N ASP A 130 4.40 -14.40 -7.87
CA ASP A 130 3.62 -14.71 -9.07
C ASP A 130 2.17 -14.20 -8.93
N VAL A 131 2.03 -12.90 -8.69
CA VAL A 131 0.77 -12.18 -8.45
C VAL A 131 0.71 -10.91 -9.31
N PRO A 132 -0.43 -10.58 -9.94
CA PRO A 132 -0.56 -9.36 -10.73
C PRO A 132 -0.47 -8.07 -9.86
N SER A 133 0.06 -7.00 -10.44
CA SER A 133 0.13 -5.67 -9.83
C SER A 133 -0.70 -4.65 -10.61
N TYR A 134 -1.40 -3.79 -9.88
CA TYR A 134 -2.12 -2.62 -10.38
C TYR A 134 -1.56 -1.37 -9.73
N PHE A 135 -1.62 -0.25 -10.44
CA PHE A 135 -1.22 1.05 -9.90
C PHE A 135 -2.44 1.90 -9.61
N TYR A 136 -2.50 2.42 -8.38
CA TYR A 136 -3.47 3.43 -8.02
C TYR A 136 -2.86 4.81 -8.11
N PHE A 137 -3.27 5.55 -9.14
CA PHE A 137 -2.87 6.91 -9.37
C PHE A 137 -3.88 7.84 -8.70
N THR A 138 -3.51 8.40 -7.55
CA THR A 138 -4.39 9.18 -6.67
C THR A 138 -4.68 10.59 -7.21
N SER A 139 -4.03 10.98 -8.30
CA SER A 139 -4.21 12.29 -8.95
C SER A 139 -5.05 12.20 -10.24
N GLY A 140 -5.29 13.33 -10.89
CA GLY A 140 -6.11 13.41 -12.09
C GLY A 140 -5.44 12.83 -13.34
N ALA A 141 -6.23 12.34 -14.29
CA ALA A 141 -5.76 11.75 -15.55
C ALA A 141 -4.88 12.70 -16.39
N LYS A 142 -5.04 14.03 -16.24
CA LYS A 142 -4.18 15.02 -16.90
C LYS A 142 -2.73 14.92 -16.43
N LEU A 143 -2.49 14.75 -15.13
CA LEU A 143 -1.14 14.58 -14.59
C LEU A 143 -0.54 13.24 -15.04
N LEU A 144 -1.34 12.17 -15.03
CA LEU A 144 -0.93 10.86 -15.54
C LEU A 144 -0.48 10.93 -17.01
N SER A 145 -1.19 11.73 -17.83
CA SER A 145 -0.87 11.89 -19.25
C SER A 145 0.47 12.58 -19.46
N LEU A 146 0.84 13.54 -18.59
CA LEU A 146 2.14 14.21 -18.65
C LEU A 146 3.30 13.26 -18.32
N LEU A 147 3.11 12.33 -17.38
CA LEU A 147 4.12 11.32 -17.03
C LEU A 147 4.36 10.27 -18.13
N LYS A 148 3.40 10.12 -19.05
CA LYS A 148 3.49 9.21 -20.20
C LYS A 148 4.08 9.88 -21.45
N ALA A 149 4.28 11.20 -21.44
CA ALA A 149 4.84 11.90 -22.58
C ALA A 149 6.30 11.44 -22.80
N PRO A 150 6.72 11.12 -24.04
CA PRO A 150 8.13 10.89 -24.31
C PRO A 150 8.94 12.16 -23.99
N PRO A 151 10.22 12.03 -23.62
CA PRO A 151 11.10 13.17 -23.37
C PRO A 151 11.21 14.10 -24.58
#